data_AF-A0A9D8BF63-F1
#
_entry.id   AF-A0A9D8BF63-F1
#
_cell.length_a   1.000
_cell.length_b   1.000
_cell.length_c   1.000
_cell.angle_alpha   90.00
_cell.angle_beta   90.00
_cell.angle_gamma   90.00
#
_symmetry.space_group_name_H-M   'P 1'
#
loop_
_entity.id
_entity.type
_entity.pdbx_description
1 polymer ?
#
loop_
_entity_poly.entity_id
_entity_poly.type
_entity_poly.pdbx_seq_one_letter_code
_entity_poly.pdbx_strand_id
1 'polypeptide(L)'
;MAFHEDKLPPLQMKRPKGLMVLLVLTWVNTFLSMVTTVFSILFIRPSAHDLEREKIETAKSLIELKKLGMDSLVDLLERIQAMTEAMQPYFMQSNLVSLVVLICGAIAAFLMYQRNVLGFHLYIIYNLASVGSIYLFVVPSLVPSVIILVNSVLALIFVLLYAKHLTWLKNED
;
A
#
# COMPACT_ATOMS: atom_id res chain seq x y z
N MET A 1 -20.85 -50.63 30.44
CA MET A 1 -19.68 -50.63 29.55
C MET A 1 -19.78 -49.35 28.72
N ALA A 2 -19.05 -48.30 29.13
CA ALA A 2 -19.15 -46.98 28.52
C ALA A 2 -18.32 -46.95 27.24
N PHE A 3 -18.97 -46.68 26.11
CA PHE A 3 -18.28 -46.37 24.86
C PHE A 3 -17.66 -44.98 25.02
N HIS A 4 -16.33 -44.93 25.10
CA HIS A 4 -15.58 -43.71 24.89
C HIS A 4 -15.81 -43.28 23.44
N GLU A 5 -16.66 -42.28 23.24
CA GLU A 5 -16.66 -41.46 22.02
C GLU A 5 -15.29 -40.78 21.96
N ASP A 6 -14.39 -41.39 21.19
CA ASP A 6 -13.14 -40.78 20.81
C ASP A 6 -13.49 -39.59 19.91
N LYS A 7 -13.58 -38.40 20.53
CA LYS A 7 -13.79 -37.15 19.82
C LYS A 7 -12.55 -36.93 18.96
N LEU A 8 -12.65 -37.36 17.70
CA LEU A 8 -11.69 -37.03 16.65
C LEU A 8 -11.32 -35.55 16.79
N PRO A 9 -10.02 -35.21 16.90
CA PRO A 9 -9.61 -33.83 17.02
C PRO A 9 -10.20 -33.04 15.84
N PRO A 10 -10.68 -31.80 16.06
CA PRO A 10 -11.28 -31.02 14.99
C PRO A 10 -10.28 -30.96 13.83
N LEU A 11 -10.73 -31.34 12.62
CA LEU A 11 -9.92 -31.33 11.41
C LEU A 11 -9.30 -29.94 11.29
N GLN A 12 -8.02 -29.82 11.65
CA GLN A 12 -7.29 -28.57 11.50
C GLN A 12 -7.17 -28.33 10.00
N MET A 13 -8.08 -27.51 9.45
CA MET A 13 -8.03 -27.09 8.06
C MET A 13 -6.63 -26.54 7.77
N LYS A 14 -5.88 -27.30 6.99
CA LYS A 14 -4.53 -26.93 6.57
C LYS A 14 -4.63 -25.59 5.83
N ARG A 15 -3.91 -24.58 6.32
CA ARG A 15 -3.88 -23.24 5.72
C ARG A 15 -3.63 -23.32 4.21
N PRO A 16 -4.47 -22.69 3.37
CA PRO A 16 -4.23 -22.64 1.93
C PRO A 16 -2.88 -22.00 1.65
N LYS A 17 -2.02 -22.69 0.89
CA LYS A 17 -0.68 -22.18 0.55
C LYS A 17 -0.75 -20.81 -0.16
N GLY A 18 -1.74 -20.61 -1.03
CA GLY A 18 -1.99 -19.35 -1.73
C GLY A 18 -2.24 -18.18 -0.77
N LEU A 19 -3.08 -18.38 0.24
CA LEU A 19 -3.34 -17.37 1.27
C LEU A 19 -2.06 -17.00 2.04
N MET A 20 -1.22 -17.99 2.36
CA MET A 20 0.05 -17.72 3.05
C MET A 20 0.98 -16.85 2.20
N VAL A 21 1.07 -17.12 0.89
CA VAL A 21 1.87 -16.28 -0.03
C VAL A 21 1.34 -14.86 -0.07
N LEU A 22 0.01 -14.67 -0.18
CA LEU A 22 -0.61 -13.34 -0.19
C LEU A 22 -0.34 -12.57 1.11
N LEU A 23 -0.48 -13.24 2.26
CA LEU A 23 -0.20 -12.65 3.57
C LEU A 23 1.26 -12.24 3.69
N VAL A 24 2.19 -13.08 3.26
CA VAL A 24 3.63 -12.74 3.28
C VAL A 24 3.91 -11.54 2.37
N LEU A 25 3.37 -11.52 1.15
CA LEU A 25 3.54 -10.38 0.23
C LEU A 25 2.96 -9.08 0.82
N THR A 26 1.80 -9.17 1.45
CA THR A 26 1.14 -8.03 2.10
C THR A 26 1.96 -7.53 3.29
N TRP A 27 2.47 -8.44 4.12
CA TRP A 27 3.32 -8.10 5.26
C TRP A 27 4.64 -7.48 4.84
N VAL A 28 5.34 -8.05 3.86
CA VAL A 28 6.61 -7.51 3.35
C VAL A 28 6.40 -6.10 2.80
N ASN A 29 5.37 -5.90 1.99
CA ASN A 29 5.05 -4.59 1.44
C ASN A 29 4.73 -3.57 2.55
N THR A 30 3.80 -3.92 3.45
CA THR A 30 3.36 -3.01 4.53
C THR A 30 4.51 -2.67 5.48
N PHE A 31 5.33 -3.66 5.83
CA PHE A 31 6.48 -3.46 6.70
C PHE A 31 7.53 -2.55 6.04
N LEU A 32 7.86 -2.79 4.76
CA LEU A 32 8.80 -1.94 4.03
C LEU A 32 8.29 -0.50 3.90
N SER A 33 7.00 -0.31 3.58
CA SER A 33 6.36 1.01 3.54
C SER A 33 6.39 1.70 4.90
N MET A 34 6.19 0.96 6.00
CA MET A 34 6.24 1.51 7.35
C MET A 34 7.66 1.94 7.72
N VAL A 35 8.66 1.09 7.48
CA VAL A 35 10.07 1.40 7.73
C VAL A 35 10.51 2.63 6.94
N THR A 36 10.19 2.69 5.65
CA THR A 36 10.54 3.83 4.79
C THR A 36 9.84 5.12 5.22
N THR A 37 8.57 5.05 5.65
CA THR A 37 7.83 6.21 6.17
C THR A 37 8.44 6.72 7.48
N VAL A 38 8.72 5.82 8.43
CA VAL A 38 9.39 6.18 9.69
C VAL A 38 10.78 6.76 9.43
N PHE A 39 11.55 6.12 8.55
CA PHE A 39 12.88 6.61 8.18
C PHE A 39 12.81 8.01 7.56
N SER A 40 11.82 8.26 6.69
CA SER A 40 11.62 9.58 6.07
C SER A 40 11.32 10.66 7.11
N ILE A 41 10.45 10.37 8.09
CA ILE A 41 10.13 11.30 9.18
C ILE A 41 11.36 11.60 10.05
N LEU A 42 12.17 10.58 10.35
CA LEU A 42 13.30 10.71 11.27
C LEU A 42 14.55 11.32 10.63
N PHE A 43 14.81 11.05 9.35
CA PHE A 43 16.11 11.33 8.72
C PHE A 43 16.04 12.17 7.44
N ILE A 44 14.91 12.21 6.74
CA ILE A 44 14.78 12.83 5.40
C ILE A 44 13.75 13.98 5.46
N ARG A 45 13.90 14.92 6.39
CA ARG A 45 13.11 16.16 6.32
C ARG A 45 13.78 17.06 5.26
N PRO A 46 13.24 17.17 4.03
CA PRO A 46 13.96 17.85 2.95
C PRO A 46 14.04 19.34 3.25
N SER A 47 15.24 19.91 3.20
CA SER A 47 15.42 21.36 3.31
C SER A 47 15.08 22.04 1.97
N ALA A 48 14.82 23.35 2.00
CA ALA A 48 14.53 24.12 0.78
C ALA A 48 15.67 24.01 -0.26
N HIS A 49 16.92 23.92 0.20
CA HIS A 49 18.09 23.79 -0.66
C HIS A 49 18.21 22.38 -1.28
N ASP A 50 17.81 21.33 -0.56
CA ASP A 50 17.82 19.97 -1.11
C ASP A 50 16.76 19.81 -2.20
N LEU A 51 15.58 20.41 -1.99
CA LEU A 51 14.53 20.45 -3.01
C LEU A 51 14.99 21.21 -4.26
N GLU A 52 15.69 22.34 -4.10
CA GLU A 52 16.20 23.08 -5.25
C GLU A 52 17.20 22.26 -6.07
N ARG A 53 18.08 21.49 -5.41
CA ARG A 53 18.99 20.56 -6.10
C ARG A 53 18.24 19.45 -6.82
N GLU A 54 17.28 18.82 -6.17
CA GLU A 54 16.43 17.78 -6.77
C GLU A 54 15.67 18.30 -7.99
N LYS A 55 15.18 19.54 -7.94
CA LYS A 55 14.52 20.20 -9.07
C LYS A 55 15.48 20.38 -10.25
N ILE A 56 16.71 20.82 -10.00
CA ILE A 56 17.73 21.02 -11.04
C ILE A 56 18.10 19.67 -11.69
N GLU A 57 18.26 18.62 -10.88
CA GLU A 57 18.56 17.28 -11.40
C GLU A 57 17.40 16.72 -12.23
N THR A 58 16.17 16.85 -11.72
CA THR A 58 14.96 16.43 -12.45
C THR A 58 14.81 17.19 -13.77
N ALA A 59 15.05 18.51 -13.78
CA ALA A 59 15.01 19.32 -14.99
C ALA A 59 16.03 18.85 -16.05
N LYS A 60 17.22 18.42 -15.63
CA LYS A 60 18.21 17.82 -16.55
C LYS A 60 17.67 16.52 -17.15
N SER A 61 17.12 15.62 -16.33
CA SER A 61 16.51 14.38 -16.82
C SER A 61 15.35 14.61 -17.77
N LEU A 62 14.50 15.60 -17.51
CA LEU A 62 13.40 15.99 -18.41
C LEU A 62 13.91 16.45 -19.78
N ILE A 63 14.98 17.25 -19.81
CA ILE A 63 15.60 17.71 -21.07
C ILE A 63 16.15 16.52 -21.86
N GLU A 64 16.79 15.56 -21.21
CA GLU A 64 17.30 14.35 -21.86
C GLU A 64 16.18 13.47 -22.43
N LEU A 65 15.13 13.21 -21.65
CA LEU A 65 13.97 12.44 -22.10
C LEU A 65 13.25 13.12 -23.27
N LYS A 66 13.15 14.45 -23.23
CA LYS A 66 12.57 15.24 -24.33
C LYS A 66 13.41 15.14 -25.61
N LYS A 67 14.74 15.15 -25.50
CA LYS A 67 15.62 14.93 -26.66
C LYS A 67 15.47 13.55 -27.27
N LEU A 68 15.10 12.55 -26.47
CA LEU A 68 14.81 11.18 -26.90
C LEU A 68 13.36 10.99 -27.42
N GLY A 69 12.54 12.05 -27.43
CA GLY A 69 11.13 11.98 -27.86
C GLY A 69 10.22 11.22 -26.89
N MET A 70 10.62 11.07 -25.62
CA MET A 70 9.88 10.32 -24.60
C MET A 70 8.87 11.21 -23.86
N ASP A 71 8.00 11.90 -24.60
CA ASP A 71 7.10 12.93 -24.06
C ASP A 71 6.16 12.42 -22.95
N SER A 72 5.77 11.14 -22.98
CA SER A 72 4.94 10.52 -21.94
C SER A 72 5.66 10.37 -20.59
N LEU A 73 6.97 10.09 -20.61
CA LEU A 73 7.77 10.02 -19.39
C LEU A 73 8.08 11.42 -18.86
N VAL A 74 8.22 12.41 -19.75
CA VAL A 74 8.36 13.82 -19.37
C VAL A 74 7.12 14.28 -18.60
N ASP A 75 5.91 14.09 -19.13
CA ASP A 75 4.66 14.47 -18.43
C ASP A 75 4.51 13.75 -17.09
N LEU A 76 4.86 12.46 -17.03
CA LEU A 76 4.83 11.69 -15.78
C LEU A 76 5.76 12.33 -14.73
N LEU A 77 7.04 12.57 -15.08
CA LEU A 77 8.02 13.12 -14.15
C LEU A 77 7.67 14.55 -13.71
N GLU A 78 7.18 15.39 -14.62
CA GLU A 78 6.70 16.74 -14.28
C GLU A 78 5.55 16.67 -13.26
N ARG A 79 4.61 15.74 -13.43
CA ARG A 79 3.52 15.54 -12.46
C ARG A 79 4.02 15.00 -11.12
N ILE A 80 4.97 14.06 -11.10
CA ILE A 80 5.59 13.59 -9.85
C ILE A 80 6.24 14.76 -9.12
N GLN A 81 7.01 15.59 -9.83
CA GLN A 81 7.69 16.74 -9.25
C GLN A 81 6.69 17.75 -8.69
N ALA A 82 5.66 18.11 -9.46
CA ALA A 82 4.61 19.03 -9.00
C ALA A 82 3.84 18.48 -7.79
N MET A 83 3.58 17.17 -7.74
CA MET A 83 2.96 16.50 -6.60
C MET A 83 3.87 16.54 -5.36
N THR A 84 5.17 16.24 -5.51
CA THR A 84 6.15 16.31 -4.42
C THR A 84 6.24 17.72 -3.83
N GLU A 85 6.26 18.74 -4.68
CA GLU A 85 6.26 20.15 -4.26
C GLU A 85 4.98 20.53 -3.52
N ALA A 86 3.82 20.07 -3.99
CA ALA A 86 2.53 20.30 -3.34
C ALA A 86 2.42 19.60 -1.98
N MET A 87 3.05 18.43 -1.83
CA MET A 87 3.05 17.66 -0.56
C MET A 87 4.02 18.20 0.49
N GLN A 88 5.06 18.92 0.08
CA GLN A 88 6.11 19.43 0.95
C GLN A 88 5.62 20.19 2.20
N PRO A 89 4.72 21.19 2.10
CA PRO A 89 4.20 21.89 3.27
C PRO A 89 3.41 20.98 4.23
N TYR A 90 2.92 19.85 3.73
CA TYR A 90 2.17 18.84 4.48
C TYR A 90 3.02 17.60 4.82
N PHE A 91 4.35 17.66 4.70
CA PHE A 91 5.23 16.49 4.84
C PHE A 91 4.97 15.71 6.13
N MET A 92 4.90 16.38 7.27
CA MET A 92 4.67 15.69 8.55
C MET A 92 3.25 15.10 8.61
N GLN A 93 2.23 15.87 8.21
CA GLN A 93 0.84 15.45 8.26
C GLN A 93 0.58 14.27 7.32
N SER A 94 1.12 14.31 6.10
CA SER A 94 0.96 13.26 5.10
C SER A 94 1.65 11.97 5.54
N ASN A 95 2.86 12.05 6.08
CA ASN A 95 3.54 10.87 6.62
C ASN A 95 2.83 10.29 7.85
N LEU A 96 2.27 11.11 8.74
CA LEU A 96 1.48 10.62 9.87
C LEU A 96 0.20 9.92 9.42
N VAL A 97 -0.53 10.49 8.46
CA VAL A 97 -1.71 9.83 7.87
C VAL A 97 -1.31 8.51 7.21
N SER A 98 -0.22 8.49 6.45
CA SER A 98 0.31 7.27 5.85
C SER A 98 0.66 6.21 6.90
N LEU A 99 1.25 6.58 8.03
CA LEU A 99 1.51 5.64 9.13
C LEU A 99 0.22 5.06 9.72
N VAL A 100 -0.81 5.89 9.95
CA VAL A 100 -2.11 5.40 10.44
C VAL A 100 -2.72 4.40 9.46
N VAL A 101 -2.69 4.71 8.16
CA VAL A 101 -3.17 3.81 7.11
C VAL A 101 -2.37 2.51 7.11
N LEU A 102 -1.04 2.57 7.19
CA LEU A 102 -0.17 1.38 7.24
C LEU A 102 -0.42 0.51 8.48
N ILE A 103 -0.69 1.12 9.64
CA ILE A 103 -1.08 0.39 10.86
C ILE A 103 -2.41 -0.35 10.62
N CYS A 104 -3.41 0.28 10.00
CA CYS A 104 -4.64 -0.39 9.60
C CYS A 104 -4.38 -1.58 8.67
N GLY A 105 -3.46 -1.43 7.70
CA GLY A 105 -3.03 -2.51 6.81
C GLY A 105 -2.37 -3.67 7.56
N ALA A 106 -1.50 -3.37 8.53
CA ALA A 106 -0.86 -4.38 9.37
C ALA A 106 -1.87 -5.13 10.26
N ILE A 107 -2.83 -4.42 10.86
CA ILE A 107 -3.92 -5.02 11.63
C ILE A 107 -4.79 -5.91 10.74
N ALA A 108 -5.11 -5.46 9.53
CA ALA A 108 -5.87 -6.25 8.56
C ALA A 108 -5.16 -7.57 8.22
N ALA A 109 -3.87 -7.52 7.91
CA ALA A 109 -3.05 -8.69 7.63
C ALA A 109 -2.94 -9.64 8.84
N PHE A 110 -2.82 -9.09 10.06
CA PHE A 110 -2.81 -9.87 11.29
C PHE A 110 -4.15 -10.58 11.53
N LEU A 111 -5.29 -9.90 11.35
CA LEU A 111 -6.63 -10.49 11.48
C LEU A 111 -6.87 -11.59 10.43
N MET A 112 -6.44 -11.38 9.19
CA MET A 112 -6.52 -12.42 8.16
C MET A 112 -5.65 -13.64 8.49
N TYR A 113 -4.49 -13.44 9.11
CA TYR A 113 -3.66 -14.54 9.62
C TYR A 113 -4.37 -15.34 10.73
N GLN A 114 -5.19 -14.68 11.54
CA GLN A 114 -5.99 -15.30 12.62
C GLN A 114 -7.30 -15.96 12.14
N ARG A 115 -7.58 -16.04 10.83
CA ARG A 115 -8.88 -16.53 10.30
C ARG A 115 -10.05 -15.63 10.66
N ASN A 116 -9.85 -14.32 10.71
CA ASN A 116 -10.93 -13.38 10.94
C ASN A 116 -11.32 -12.66 9.65
N VAL A 117 -12.57 -12.85 9.22
CA VAL A 117 -13.16 -12.19 8.03
C VAL A 117 -13.16 -10.67 8.11
N LEU A 118 -13.14 -10.09 9.32
CA LEU A 118 -13.00 -8.65 9.53
C LEU A 118 -11.68 -8.12 8.95
N GLY A 119 -10.62 -8.94 8.98
CA GLY A 119 -9.33 -8.59 8.39
C GLY A 119 -9.42 -8.34 6.89
N PHE A 120 -10.25 -9.11 6.17
CA PHE A 120 -10.47 -8.90 4.74
C PHE A 120 -11.19 -7.57 4.45
N HIS A 121 -12.19 -7.22 5.26
CA HIS A 121 -12.92 -5.95 5.11
C HIS A 121 -12.01 -4.76 5.44
N LEU A 122 -11.22 -4.88 6.51
CA LEU A 122 -10.24 -3.87 6.88
C LEU A 122 -9.14 -3.73 5.81
N TYR A 123 -8.76 -4.81 5.13
CA TYR A 123 -7.83 -4.77 4.00
C TYR A 123 -8.39 -3.96 2.82
N ILE A 124 -9.67 -4.11 2.48
CA ILE A 124 -10.32 -3.29 1.44
C ILE A 124 -10.31 -1.81 1.85
N ILE A 125 -10.70 -1.51 3.08
CA ILE A 125 -10.71 -0.14 3.63
C ILE A 125 -9.30 0.46 3.60
N TYR A 126 -8.28 -0.32 3.99
CA TYR A 126 -6.88 0.07 3.94
C TYR A 126 -6.44 0.45 2.51
N ASN A 127 -6.75 -0.39 1.51
CA ASN A 127 -6.36 -0.10 0.12
C ASN A 127 -7.03 1.19 -0.39
N LEU A 128 -8.32 1.38 -0.10
CA LEU A 128 -9.04 2.60 -0.48
C LEU A 128 -8.48 3.82 0.25
N ALA A 129 -8.18 3.71 1.54
CA ALA A 129 -7.59 4.78 2.32
C ALA A 129 -6.18 5.13 1.84
N SER A 130 -5.37 4.15 1.43
CA SER A 130 -4.02 4.36 0.90
C SER A 130 -4.02 5.13 -0.42
N VAL A 131 -5.03 4.91 -1.27
CA VAL A 131 -5.19 5.67 -2.52
C VAL A 131 -5.84 7.03 -2.25
N GLY A 132 -6.81 7.07 -1.34
CA GLY A 132 -7.59 8.27 -1.01
C GLY A 132 -6.81 9.32 -0.20
N SER A 133 -5.87 8.90 0.64
CA SER A 133 -5.16 9.77 1.58
C SER A 133 -4.37 10.89 0.90
N ILE A 134 -3.87 10.67 -0.32
CA ILE A 134 -3.13 11.67 -1.08
C ILE A 134 -4.00 12.89 -1.41
N TYR A 135 -5.29 12.69 -1.67
CA TYR A 135 -6.25 13.73 -2.03
C TYR A 135 -6.66 14.61 -0.84
N LEU A 136 -6.24 14.28 0.39
CA LEU A 136 -6.38 15.16 1.54
C LEU A 136 -5.41 16.36 1.48
N PHE A 137 -4.33 16.23 0.70
CA PHE A 137 -3.23 17.21 0.67
C PHE A 137 -2.98 17.78 -0.73
N VAL A 138 -3.31 17.03 -1.78
CA VAL A 138 -2.99 17.39 -3.16
C VAL A 138 -4.25 17.40 -4.01
N VAL A 139 -4.39 18.41 -4.87
CA VAL A 139 -5.51 18.48 -5.83
C VAL A 139 -5.40 17.38 -6.89
N PRO A 140 -6.52 16.78 -7.36
CA PRO A 140 -6.47 15.64 -8.25
C PRO A 140 -5.73 15.84 -9.57
N SER A 141 -5.64 17.08 -10.07
CA SER A 141 -4.95 17.40 -11.33
C SER A 141 -3.43 17.18 -11.28
N LEU A 142 -2.81 17.27 -10.09
CA LEU A 142 -1.37 17.10 -9.91
C LEU A 142 -0.98 15.63 -9.71
N VAL A 143 -1.92 14.78 -9.31
CA VAL A 143 -1.64 13.36 -9.05
C VAL A 143 -1.51 12.62 -10.39
N PRO A 144 -0.41 11.90 -10.65
CA PRO A 144 -0.29 11.10 -11.86
C PRO A 144 -1.33 9.97 -11.90
N SER A 145 -2.34 10.10 -12.76
CA SER A 145 -3.46 9.14 -12.86
C SER A 145 -2.99 7.72 -13.16
N VAL A 146 -1.90 7.56 -13.90
CA VAL A 146 -1.29 6.25 -14.22
C VAL A 146 -0.86 5.52 -12.95
N ILE A 147 -0.26 6.23 -11.98
CA ILE A 147 0.18 5.63 -10.71
C ILE A 147 -1.03 5.15 -9.90
N ILE A 148 -2.07 5.97 -9.81
CA ILE A 148 -3.30 5.64 -9.09
C ILE A 148 -4.00 4.44 -9.75
N LEU A 149 -4.08 4.43 -11.07
CA LEU A 149 -4.70 3.34 -11.83
C LEU A 149 -3.96 2.02 -11.58
N VAL A 150 -2.63 2.01 -11.72
CA VAL A 150 -1.82 0.79 -11.51
C VAL A 150 -1.96 0.28 -10.07
N ASN A 151 -1.84 1.15 -9.07
CA ASN A 151 -2.01 0.76 -7.67
C ASN A 151 -3.43 0.23 -7.39
N SER A 152 -4.46 0.84 -7.96
CA SER A 152 -5.85 0.42 -7.79
C SER A 152 -6.12 -0.95 -8.43
N VAL A 153 -5.57 -1.20 -9.62
CA VAL A 153 -5.68 -2.50 -10.29
C VAL A 153 -4.95 -3.58 -9.48
N LEU A 154 -3.75 -3.31 -8.99
CA LEU A 154 -3.01 -4.24 -8.13
C LEU A 154 -3.77 -4.54 -6.83
N ALA A 155 -4.30 -3.52 -6.17
CA ALA A 155 -5.13 -3.67 -4.98
C ALA A 155 -6.36 -4.54 -5.26
N LEU A 156 -7.06 -4.29 -6.37
CA LEU A 156 -8.21 -5.08 -6.79
C LEU A 156 -7.84 -6.55 -7.02
N ILE A 157 -6.73 -6.83 -7.70
CA ILE A 157 -6.23 -8.19 -7.91
C ILE A 157 -6.01 -8.89 -6.56
N PHE A 158 -5.34 -8.24 -5.61
CA PHE A 158 -5.10 -8.82 -4.28
C PHE A 158 -6.41 -9.06 -3.53
N VAL A 159 -7.36 -8.12 -3.57
CA VAL A 159 -8.69 -8.28 -2.96
C VAL A 159 -9.40 -9.50 -3.54
N LEU A 160 -9.40 -9.69 -4.86
CA LEU A 160 -10.02 -10.86 -5.50
C LEU A 160 -9.33 -12.17 -5.12
N LEU A 161 -7.99 -12.16 -5.03
CA LEU A 161 -7.21 -13.32 -4.60
C LEU A 161 -7.49 -13.69 -3.14
N TYR A 162 -7.64 -12.69 -2.25
CA TYR A 162 -8.07 -12.92 -0.87
C TYR A 162 -9.52 -13.38 -0.77
N ALA A 163 -10.42 -12.84 -1.61
CA ALA A 163 -11.82 -13.24 -1.65
C ALA A 163 -12.00 -14.72 -2.02
N LYS A 164 -11.13 -15.27 -2.87
CA LYS A 164 -11.11 -16.72 -3.17
C LYS A 164 -10.84 -17.59 -1.94
N HIS A 165 -10.24 -17.04 -0.90
CA HIS A 165 -9.94 -17.72 0.36
C HIS A 165 -10.93 -17.35 1.49
N LEU A 166 -12.06 -16.70 1.17
CA LEU A 166 -13.01 -16.20 2.14
C LEU A 166 -13.74 -17.31 2.92
N THR A 167 -14.06 -18.44 2.29
CA THR A 167 -14.66 -19.61 2.98
C THR A 167 -13.76 -20.09 4.13
N TRP A 168 -12.46 -20.22 3.87
CA TRP A 168 -11.48 -20.59 4.90
C TRP A 168 -11.40 -19.56 6.04
N LEU A 169 -11.52 -18.27 5.72
CA LEU A 169 -11.55 -17.18 6.70
C LEU A 169 -12.85 -17.13 7.52
N LYS A 170 -13.98 -17.57 6.96
CA LYS A 170 -15.27 -17.64 7.66
C LYS A 170 -15.41 -18.89 8.54
N ASN A 171 -14.47 -19.83 8.44
CA ASN A 171 -14.60 -21.18 9.00
C ASN A 171 -15.84 -21.91 8.46
N GLU A 172 -16.28 -21.56 7.25
CA GLU A 172 -17.37 -22.21 6.54
C GLU A 172 -16.74 -23.18 5.52
N ASP A 173 -17.15 -24.45 5.58
CA ASP A 173 -16.69 -25.54 4.69
C ASP A 173 -17.08 -25.30 3.23
#